data_AF-V4XYC5-F1
#
_entry.id   AF-V4XYC5-F1
#
_cell.length_a   1.000
_cell.length_b   1.000
_cell.length_c   1.000
_cell.angle_alpha   90.00
_cell.angle_beta   90.00
_cell.angle_gamma   90.00
#
_symmetry.space_group_name_H-M   'P 1'
#
loop_
_entity.id
_entity.type
_entity.pdbx_description
1 polymer ?
#
loop_
_entity_poly.entity_id
_entity_poly.type
_entity_poly.pdbx_seq_one_letter_code
_entity_poly.pdbx_strand_id
1 'polypeptide(L)'
;LERINELREARQSLTADKDELAAEITELLNSRVSETISSIAEPQTKELIDRVVENIDAEINTNDTTGNESAEIIDEDDPKSITDPAGEEAYSVQFHANESGSPAFSAGVQGDVLVKCVNFLISNRNLISKVEPLPYIPGRTRAIIHDSAEYNDKTVKLPKELDSGYVLEANLSADQKKREIRRLADQCEISVSFGGDW
;
A
#
# COMPACT_ATOMS: atom_id res chain seq x y z
N LEU A 1 -14.63 10.93 21.42
CA LEU A 1 -14.04 10.25 22.59
C LEU A 1 -14.58 8.84 22.76
N GLU A 2 -15.90 8.63 22.76
CA GLU A 2 -16.53 7.28 22.86
C GLU A 2 -16.03 6.29 21.80
N ARG A 3 -16.11 6.64 20.51
CA ARG A 3 -15.59 5.82 19.39
C ARG A 3 -14.10 5.43 19.51
N ILE A 4 -13.25 6.30 20.07
CA ILE A 4 -11.81 6.00 20.22
C ILE A 4 -11.59 5.00 21.35
N ASN A 5 -12.37 5.10 22.43
CA ASN A 5 -12.31 4.12 23.51
C ASN A 5 -12.82 2.75 23.04
N GLU A 6 -13.90 2.71 22.26
CA GLU A 6 -14.39 1.47 21.62
C GLU A 6 -13.33 0.85 20.70
N LEU A 7 -12.62 1.66 19.90
CA LEU A 7 -11.53 1.19 19.05
C LEU A 7 -10.35 0.66 19.87
N ARG A 8 -10.00 1.31 20.99
CA ARG A 8 -8.94 0.84 21.90
C ARG A 8 -9.32 -0.50 22.55
N GLU A 9 -10.56 -0.67 22.96
CA GLU A 9 -11.08 -1.93 23.51
C GLU A 9 -11.09 -3.04 22.44
N ALA A 10 -11.58 -2.73 21.23
CA ALA A 10 -11.58 -3.65 20.10
C ALA A 10 -10.16 -4.10 19.72
N ARG A 11 -9.19 -3.17 19.66
CA ARG A 11 -7.77 -3.46 19.44
C ARG A 11 -7.23 -4.40 20.52
N GLN A 12 -7.55 -4.11 21.78
CA GLN A 12 -7.05 -4.89 22.92
C GLN A 12 -7.58 -6.33 22.86
N SER A 13 -8.87 -6.53 22.61
CA SER A 13 -9.46 -7.87 22.47
C SER A 13 -8.90 -8.59 21.23
N LEU A 14 -8.84 -7.94 20.07
CA LEU A 14 -8.27 -8.56 18.86
C LEU A 14 -6.81 -8.98 19.02
N THR A 15 -6.02 -8.23 19.78
CA THR A 15 -4.61 -8.56 20.05
C THR A 15 -4.48 -9.69 21.08
N ALA A 16 -5.27 -9.63 22.16
CA ALA A 16 -5.22 -10.62 23.23
C ALA A 16 -5.75 -11.98 22.78
N ASP A 17 -6.82 -11.98 21.98
CA ASP A 17 -7.57 -13.16 21.59
C ASP A 17 -7.19 -13.66 20.19
N LYS A 18 -6.11 -13.13 19.59
CA LYS A 18 -5.71 -13.39 18.19
C LYS A 18 -5.62 -14.88 17.86
N ASP A 19 -4.94 -15.66 18.70
CA ASP A 19 -4.74 -17.08 18.45
C ASP A 19 -6.05 -17.88 18.62
N GLU A 20 -6.89 -17.48 19.58
CA GLU A 20 -8.20 -18.10 19.84
C GLU A 20 -9.19 -17.80 18.70
N LEU A 21 -9.32 -16.53 18.30
CA LEU A 21 -10.15 -16.10 17.17
C LEU A 21 -9.70 -16.73 15.85
N ALA A 22 -8.39 -16.85 15.64
CA ALA A 22 -7.86 -17.53 14.47
C ALA A 22 -8.21 -19.03 14.46
N ALA A 23 -8.14 -19.68 15.61
CA ALA A 23 -8.53 -21.08 15.76
C ALA A 23 -10.05 -21.27 15.54
N GLU A 24 -10.90 -20.40 16.09
CA GLU A 24 -12.36 -20.46 15.90
C GLU A 24 -12.79 -20.31 14.44
N ILE A 25 -12.21 -19.32 13.74
CA ILE A 25 -12.48 -19.11 12.31
C ILE A 25 -11.97 -20.29 11.49
N THR A 26 -10.80 -20.84 11.85
CA THR A 26 -10.25 -22.03 11.19
C THR A 26 -11.16 -23.23 11.39
N GLU A 27 -11.70 -23.43 12.59
CA GLU A 27 -12.64 -24.51 12.91
C GLU A 27 -13.98 -24.34 12.15
N LEU A 28 -14.46 -23.10 12.01
CA LEU A 28 -15.63 -22.80 11.18
C LEU A 28 -15.39 -23.15 9.70
N LEU A 29 -14.19 -22.89 9.19
CA LEU A 29 -13.81 -23.24 7.82
C LEU A 29 -13.61 -24.75 7.64
N ASN A 30 -13.04 -25.42 8.64
CA ASN A 30 -12.89 -26.88 8.66
C ASN A 30 -14.24 -27.58 8.58
N SER A 31 -15.17 -27.16 9.43
CA SER A 31 -16.51 -27.75 9.52
C SER A 31 -17.38 -27.50 8.27
N ARG A 32 -17.19 -26.37 7.58
CA ARG A 32 -18.00 -26.02 6.39
C ARG A 32 -17.38 -26.42 5.06
N VAL A 33 -16.06 -26.52 4.98
CA VAL A 33 -15.34 -26.72 3.71
C VAL A 33 -14.55 -28.03 3.74
N SER A 34 -13.50 -28.11 4.56
CA SER A 34 -12.65 -29.30 4.69
C SER A 34 -11.59 -29.12 5.78
N GLU A 35 -11.23 -30.18 6.50
CA GLU A 35 -10.06 -30.18 7.41
C GLU A 35 -8.72 -30.01 6.67
N THR A 36 -8.67 -30.24 5.36
CA THR A 36 -7.41 -30.13 4.60
C THR A 36 -6.89 -28.69 4.50
N ILE A 37 -7.75 -27.71 4.71
CA ILE A 37 -7.39 -26.28 4.59
C ILE A 37 -6.92 -25.67 5.90
N SER A 38 -6.97 -26.36 7.05
CA SER A 38 -6.63 -25.76 8.35
C SER A 38 -5.22 -25.17 8.39
N SER A 39 -4.26 -25.92 7.85
CA SER A 39 -2.85 -25.50 7.77
C SER A 39 -2.63 -24.23 6.94
N ILE A 40 -3.57 -23.89 6.05
CA ILE A 40 -3.55 -22.68 5.23
C ILE A 40 -4.42 -21.59 5.88
N ALA A 41 -5.57 -21.97 6.45
CA ALA A 41 -6.55 -21.05 7.00
C ALA A 41 -6.08 -20.37 8.29
N GLU A 42 -5.41 -21.10 9.19
CA GLU A 42 -4.94 -20.54 10.46
C GLU A 42 -3.92 -19.39 10.26
N PRO A 43 -2.81 -19.56 9.52
CA PRO A 43 -1.86 -18.45 9.32
C PRO A 43 -2.49 -17.28 8.55
N GLN A 44 -3.42 -17.55 7.61
CA GLN A 44 -4.12 -16.49 6.89
C GLN A 44 -5.09 -15.72 7.79
N THR A 45 -5.75 -16.39 8.73
CA THR A 45 -6.65 -15.73 9.67
C THR A 45 -5.88 -14.88 10.66
N LYS A 46 -4.72 -15.35 11.16
CA LYS A 46 -3.82 -14.55 11.99
C LYS A 46 -3.35 -13.28 11.27
N GLU A 47 -2.98 -13.41 9.99
CA GLU A 47 -2.60 -12.26 9.15
C GLU A 47 -3.78 -11.29 8.93
N LEU A 48 -5.02 -11.80 8.82
CA LEU A 48 -6.21 -10.95 8.75
C LEU A 48 -6.46 -10.20 10.06
N ILE A 49 -6.32 -10.85 11.22
CA ILE A 49 -6.48 -10.22 12.54
C ILE A 49 -5.40 -9.15 12.74
N ASP A 50 -4.13 -9.44 12.42
CA ASP A 50 -3.04 -8.46 12.47
C ASP A 50 -3.37 -7.22 11.63
N ARG A 51 -3.87 -7.42 10.41
CA ARG A 51 -4.27 -6.33 9.52
C ARG A 51 -5.41 -5.49 10.09
N VAL A 52 -6.36 -6.09 10.80
CA VAL A 52 -7.45 -5.34 11.44
C VAL A 52 -6.92 -4.53 12.62
N VAL A 53 -6.02 -5.09 13.43
CA VAL A 53 -5.36 -4.39 14.54
C VAL A 53 -4.57 -3.18 14.01
N GLU A 54 -3.80 -3.35 12.94
CA GLU A 54 -3.05 -2.27 12.29
C GLU A 54 -3.97 -1.12 11.81
N ASN A 55 -5.13 -1.46 11.21
CA ASN A 55 -6.09 -0.44 10.77
C ASN A 55 -6.71 0.34 11.95
N ILE A 56 -7.01 -0.35 13.06
CA ILE A 56 -7.55 0.28 14.26
C ILE A 56 -6.51 1.21 14.90
N ASP A 57 -5.24 0.82 14.92
CA ASP A 57 -4.14 1.66 15.43
C ASP A 57 -3.99 2.96 14.63
N ALA A 58 -4.08 2.89 13.30
CA ALA A 58 -4.06 4.09 12.45
C ALA A 58 -5.26 5.03 12.71
N GLU A 59 -6.44 4.49 13.01
CA GLU A 59 -7.63 5.29 13.32
C GLU A 59 -7.55 5.96 14.71
N ILE A 60 -6.82 5.36 15.66
CA ILE A 60 -6.61 5.94 16.99
C ILE A 60 -5.59 7.10 16.92
N ASN A 61 -4.50 6.93 16.17
CA ASN A 61 -3.37 7.88 16.14
C ASN A 61 -3.68 9.16 15.35
N THR A 62 -4.55 9.09 14.34
CA THR A 62 -4.93 10.24 13.51
C THR A 62 -5.71 11.33 14.25
N ASN A 63 -6.20 11.04 15.47
CA ASN A 63 -7.03 11.98 16.25
C ASN A 63 -6.30 12.64 17.43
N ASP A 64 -5.02 12.34 17.66
CA ASP A 64 -4.23 12.91 18.77
C ASP A 64 -3.43 14.17 18.36
N THR A 65 -3.31 14.49 17.06
CA THR A 65 -2.41 15.53 16.51
C THR A 65 -3.05 16.91 16.34
N THR A 66 -4.01 17.31 17.18
CA THR A 66 -4.46 18.72 17.28
C THR A 66 -3.78 19.39 18.47
N GLY A 67 -2.50 19.76 18.33
CA GLY A 67 -1.75 20.33 19.44
C GLY A 67 -0.41 20.99 19.08
N ASN A 68 -0.51 22.24 18.62
CA ASN A 68 0.39 23.36 18.98
C ASN A 68 1.79 23.52 18.32
N GLU A 69 2.12 24.80 18.10
CA GLU A 69 3.44 25.45 17.87
C GLU A 69 4.00 25.45 16.42
N SER A 70 3.70 26.47 15.60
CA SER A 70 4.26 27.85 15.54
C SER A 70 5.72 27.97 15.11
N ALA A 71 5.87 28.33 13.82
CA ALA A 71 6.82 29.28 13.21
C ALA A 71 8.32 29.24 13.56
N GLU A 72 9.18 29.10 12.55
CA GLU A 72 10.17 30.14 12.21
C GLU A 72 10.71 30.00 10.75
N ILE A 73 10.37 31.04 9.97
CA ILE A 73 11.16 31.84 9.00
C ILE A 73 11.91 31.18 7.82
N ILE A 74 11.60 31.75 6.65
CA ILE A 74 12.02 31.47 5.27
C ILE A 74 12.97 32.61 4.84
N ASP A 75 13.97 32.33 4.00
CA ASP A 75 14.51 33.25 2.97
C ASP A 75 15.18 32.35 1.89
N GLU A 76 14.58 32.11 0.72
CA GLU A 76 14.45 32.95 -0.50
C GLU A 76 15.67 32.87 -1.44
N ASP A 77 15.51 32.22 -2.61
CA ASP A 77 15.87 32.76 -3.95
C ASP A 77 15.30 31.89 -5.12
N ASP A 78 14.19 32.37 -5.71
CA ASP A 78 13.77 32.44 -7.14
C ASP A 78 13.75 31.21 -8.12
N PRO A 79 12.91 31.19 -9.22
CA PRO A 79 11.57 31.76 -9.50
C PRO A 79 10.51 30.74 -10.03
N LYS A 80 9.30 30.76 -9.43
CA LYS A 80 7.92 30.84 -10.00
C LYS A 80 7.59 30.20 -11.38
N SER A 81 6.45 29.54 -11.63
CA SER A 81 5.14 29.35 -10.95
C SER A 81 4.29 28.45 -11.88
N ILE A 82 3.34 27.58 -11.48
CA ILE A 82 2.03 27.80 -10.81
C ILE A 82 1.61 26.42 -10.21
N THR A 83 1.78 26.19 -8.88
CA THR A 83 0.76 26.08 -7.78
C THR A 83 -0.31 24.99 -7.97
N ASP A 84 -0.54 24.05 -7.04
CA ASP A 84 -0.85 24.20 -5.61
C ASP A 84 -0.17 23.13 -4.69
N PRO A 85 -0.27 23.23 -3.35
CA PRO A 85 0.66 23.85 -2.40
C PRO A 85 1.57 22.82 -1.69
N ALA A 86 2.76 23.26 -1.27
CA ALA A 86 3.47 22.62 -0.16
C ALA A 86 2.72 22.92 1.15
N GLY A 87 2.56 21.92 2.03
CA GLY A 87 2.15 22.22 3.41
C GLY A 87 1.50 21.12 4.24
N GLU A 88 1.17 19.96 3.69
CA GLU A 88 0.70 18.78 4.44
C GLU A 88 1.45 17.56 3.91
N GLU A 89 1.80 16.62 4.79
CA GLU A 89 2.76 15.53 4.56
C GLU A 89 2.49 14.68 3.31
N ALA A 90 2.95 15.14 2.14
CA ALA A 90 2.70 14.45 0.89
C ALA A 90 3.43 13.10 0.87
N TYR A 91 2.70 12.04 0.51
CA TYR A 91 3.27 10.73 0.26
C TYR A 91 4.37 10.84 -0.79
N SER A 92 5.54 10.28 -0.52
CA SER A 92 6.68 10.34 -1.44
C SER A 92 7.47 9.03 -1.52
N VAL A 93 8.06 8.79 -2.70
CA VAL A 93 9.00 7.71 -2.98
C VAL A 93 10.22 8.28 -3.69
N GLN A 94 11.41 7.90 -3.23
CA GLN A 94 12.68 8.16 -3.89
C GLN A 94 13.25 6.85 -4.41
N PHE A 95 13.66 6.80 -5.68
CA PHE A 95 14.42 5.69 -6.24
C PHE A 95 15.92 5.97 -6.15
N HIS A 96 16.70 4.95 -5.83
CA HIS A 96 18.15 5.01 -5.72
C HIS A 96 18.75 4.15 -6.83
N ALA A 97 18.93 4.74 -8.01
CA ALA A 97 19.60 4.07 -9.13
C ALA A 97 21.10 4.42 -9.12
N ASN A 98 21.95 3.45 -9.50
CA ASN A 98 23.40 3.65 -9.59
C ASN A 98 23.81 4.59 -10.74
N GLU A 99 22.87 4.97 -11.61
CA GLU A 99 23.09 5.73 -12.83
C GLU A 99 22.48 7.13 -12.72
N SER A 100 23.26 8.09 -12.21
CA SER A 100 23.12 9.57 -12.28
C SER A 100 21.74 10.24 -12.10
N GLY A 101 20.75 9.54 -11.57
CA GLY A 101 19.45 10.11 -11.24
C GLY A 101 18.79 9.34 -10.11
N SER A 102 18.42 10.06 -9.05
CA SER A 102 17.53 9.56 -8.01
C SER A 102 16.16 10.22 -8.18
N PRO A 103 15.28 9.68 -9.03
CA PRO A 103 13.97 10.29 -9.25
C PRO A 103 13.13 10.17 -7.97
N ALA A 104 12.41 11.25 -7.66
CA ALA A 104 11.48 11.33 -6.56
C ALA A 104 10.07 11.61 -7.08
N PHE A 105 9.09 10.94 -6.50
CA PHE A 105 7.68 11.11 -6.84
C PHE A 105 6.90 11.43 -5.57
N SER A 106 6.03 12.44 -5.63
CA SER A 106 5.11 12.78 -4.55
C SER A 106 3.71 13.11 -5.06
N ALA A 107 2.72 12.91 -4.21
CA ALA A 107 1.33 13.32 -4.42
C ALA A 107 0.57 13.34 -3.08
N GLY A 108 -0.53 14.10 -3.02
CA GLY A 108 -1.45 14.07 -1.86
C GLY A 108 -2.29 12.78 -1.76
N VAL A 109 -2.22 11.89 -2.76
CA VAL A 109 -2.95 10.61 -2.77
C VAL A 109 -1.97 9.47 -3.05
N GLN A 110 -1.91 8.49 -2.14
CA GLN A 110 -0.99 7.35 -2.25
C GLN A 110 -1.10 6.57 -3.58
N GLY A 111 -2.34 6.40 -4.07
CA GLY A 111 -2.60 5.70 -5.33
C GLY A 111 -1.93 6.40 -6.51
N ASP A 112 -1.82 7.72 -6.49
CA ASP A 112 -1.20 8.49 -7.56
C ASP A 112 0.33 8.42 -7.47
N VAL A 113 0.89 8.34 -6.27
CA VAL A 113 2.33 8.05 -6.09
C VAL A 113 2.67 6.66 -6.63
N LEU A 114 1.84 5.66 -6.34
CA LEU A 114 1.99 4.31 -6.88
C LEU A 114 1.98 4.31 -8.41
N VAL A 115 1.01 4.98 -9.04
CA VAL A 115 0.93 5.11 -10.51
C VAL A 115 2.20 5.75 -11.08
N LYS A 116 2.65 6.88 -10.52
CA LYS A 116 3.89 7.56 -10.95
C LYS A 116 5.12 6.64 -10.86
N CYS A 117 5.25 5.90 -9.76
CA CYS A 117 6.35 4.95 -9.56
C CYS A 117 6.33 3.83 -10.61
N VAL A 118 5.17 3.25 -10.89
CA VAL A 118 5.03 2.16 -11.86
C VAL A 118 5.29 2.66 -13.29
N ASN A 119 4.74 3.82 -13.68
CA ASN A 119 5.03 4.43 -15.00
C ASN A 119 6.53 4.69 -15.19
N PHE A 120 7.22 5.16 -14.14
CA PHE A 120 8.67 5.34 -14.18
C PHE A 120 9.41 4.02 -14.45
N LEU A 121 9.08 2.97 -13.72
CA LEU A 121 9.70 1.65 -13.87
C LEU A 121 9.43 1.02 -15.25
N ILE A 122 8.22 1.20 -15.79
CA ILE A 122 7.89 0.76 -17.14
C ILE A 122 8.74 1.51 -18.16
N SER A 123 8.70 2.84 -18.12
CA SER A 123 9.30 3.68 -19.16
C SER A 123 10.82 3.69 -19.16
N ASN A 124 11.45 3.60 -17.98
CA ASN A 124 12.90 3.79 -17.82
C ASN A 124 13.67 2.49 -17.54
N ARG A 125 12.97 1.45 -17.09
CA ARG A 125 13.58 0.19 -16.61
C ARG A 125 12.96 -1.05 -17.21
N ASN A 126 12.07 -0.87 -18.19
CA ASN A 126 11.41 -1.93 -18.93
C ASN A 126 10.73 -2.97 -18.01
N LEU A 127 10.03 -2.49 -16.97
CA LEU A 127 9.42 -3.33 -15.94
C LEU A 127 8.56 -4.46 -16.51
N ILE A 128 7.75 -4.19 -17.55
CA ILE A 128 6.79 -5.16 -18.09
C ILE A 128 7.48 -6.44 -18.53
N SER A 129 8.55 -6.35 -19.32
CA SER A 129 9.30 -7.54 -19.75
C SER A 129 9.92 -8.33 -18.59
N LYS A 130 10.07 -7.72 -17.41
CA LYS A 130 10.59 -8.39 -16.22
C LYS A 130 9.52 -9.10 -15.38
N VAL A 131 8.27 -8.65 -15.50
CA VAL A 131 7.13 -9.16 -14.70
C VAL A 131 6.14 -10.00 -15.50
N GLU A 132 6.43 -10.23 -16.78
CA GLU A 132 5.68 -11.17 -17.60
C GLU A 132 5.73 -12.60 -17.04
N PRO A 133 4.65 -13.39 -17.22
CA PRO A 133 3.43 -13.08 -17.98
C PRO A 133 2.46 -12.14 -17.22
N LEU A 134 1.63 -11.41 -17.97
CA LEU A 134 0.54 -10.62 -17.41
C LEU A 134 -0.77 -11.45 -17.32
N PRO A 135 -1.63 -11.17 -16.33
CA PRO A 135 -1.44 -10.18 -15.27
C PRO A 135 -0.40 -10.60 -14.22
N TYR A 136 0.41 -9.64 -13.77
CA TYR A 136 1.52 -9.90 -12.84
C TYR A 136 1.01 -10.09 -11.41
N ILE A 137 1.37 -11.24 -10.82
CA ILE A 137 1.02 -11.64 -9.45
C ILE A 137 2.32 -11.75 -8.62
N PRO A 138 2.73 -10.71 -7.87
CA PRO A 138 3.96 -10.71 -7.06
C PRO A 138 3.89 -11.65 -5.84
N GLY A 139 2.72 -12.22 -5.55
CA GLY A 139 2.49 -13.17 -4.47
C GLY A 139 1.77 -14.42 -4.98
N ARG A 140 0.70 -14.84 -4.28
CA ARG A 140 -0.04 -16.05 -4.66
C ARG A 140 -1.41 -15.80 -5.29
N THR A 141 -2.07 -14.69 -4.94
CA THR A 141 -3.51 -14.57 -5.18
C THR A 141 -3.94 -13.28 -5.87
N ARG A 142 -3.16 -12.20 -5.78
CA ARG A 142 -3.59 -10.88 -6.25
C ARG A 142 -2.68 -10.37 -7.37
N ALA A 143 -3.28 -10.20 -8.54
CA ALA A 143 -2.65 -9.48 -9.64
C ALA A 143 -2.61 -7.98 -9.35
N ILE A 144 -1.51 -7.33 -9.72
CA ILE A 144 -1.33 -5.89 -9.50
C ILE A 144 -1.21 -5.11 -10.81
N ILE A 145 -0.61 -5.69 -11.85
CA ILE A 145 -0.50 -5.11 -13.19
C ILE A 145 -1.25 -6.03 -14.13
N HIS A 146 -2.21 -5.49 -14.86
CA HIS A 146 -3.11 -6.19 -15.76
C HIS A 146 -2.95 -5.67 -17.19
N ASP A 147 -3.22 -6.53 -18.16
CA ASP A 147 -3.29 -6.21 -19.60
C ASP A 147 -4.63 -5.57 -20.00
N SER A 148 -5.65 -5.69 -19.16
CA SER A 148 -6.94 -5.04 -19.34
C SER A 148 -7.62 -4.71 -18.00
N ALA A 149 -8.74 -4.00 -18.04
CA ALA A 149 -9.53 -3.66 -16.86
C ALA A 149 -10.37 -4.85 -16.31
N GLU A 150 -10.34 -5.99 -16.99
CA GLU A 150 -11.08 -7.21 -16.63
C GLU A 150 -10.11 -8.39 -16.46
N TYR A 151 -10.30 -9.18 -15.40
CA TYR A 151 -9.53 -10.39 -15.14
C TYR A 151 -10.41 -11.45 -14.47
N ASN A 152 -10.43 -12.68 -15.01
CA ASN A 152 -11.30 -13.77 -14.56
C ASN A 152 -12.77 -13.36 -14.46
N ASP A 153 -13.30 -12.74 -15.52
CA ASP A 153 -14.69 -12.24 -15.62
C ASP A 153 -15.08 -11.22 -14.52
N LYS A 154 -14.09 -10.56 -13.92
CA LYS A 154 -14.27 -9.54 -12.88
C LYS A 154 -13.53 -8.27 -13.24
N THR A 155 -14.17 -7.13 -12.95
CA THR A 155 -13.52 -5.82 -13.06
C THR A 155 -12.45 -5.67 -11.98
N VAL A 156 -11.29 -5.15 -12.37
CA VAL A 156 -10.19 -4.79 -11.46
C VAL A 156 -10.68 -3.75 -10.45
N LYS A 157 -10.33 -3.91 -9.17
CA LYS A 157 -10.78 -3.00 -8.09
C LYS A 157 -9.94 -1.73 -8.04
N LEU A 158 -10.58 -0.56 -8.12
CA LEU A 158 -9.90 0.75 -8.23
C LEU A 158 -8.82 0.72 -9.33
N PRO A 159 -9.20 0.48 -10.59
CA PRO A 159 -8.27 0.43 -11.69
C PRO A 159 -7.69 1.84 -11.92
N LYS A 160 -6.38 1.90 -12.12
CA LYS A 160 -5.67 3.10 -12.55
C LYS A 160 -4.97 2.78 -13.87
N GLU A 161 -5.24 3.57 -14.90
CA GLU A 161 -4.58 3.42 -16.20
C GLU A 161 -3.12 3.89 -16.11
N LEU A 162 -2.22 3.12 -16.72
CA LEU A 162 -0.80 3.42 -16.86
C LEU A 162 -0.54 4.01 -18.25
N ASP A 163 0.50 4.83 -18.41
CA ASP A 163 0.77 5.56 -19.67
C ASP A 163 1.04 4.62 -20.86
N SER A 164 1.42 3.37 -20.56
CA SER A 164 1.67 2.30 -21.52
C SER A 164 0.42 1.49 -21.91
N GLY A 165 -0.77 1.85 -21.42
CA GLY A 165 -2.04 1.14 -21.69
C GLY A 165 -2.32 -0.09 -20.81
N TYR A 166 -1.45 -0.38 -19.83
CA TYR A 166 -1.70 -1.40 -18.80
C TYR A 166 -2.58 -0.84 -17.68
N VAL A 167 -3.16 -1.72 -16.86
CA VAL A 167 -4.01 -1.34 -15.72
C VAL A 167 -3.35 -1.74 -14.41
N LEU A 168 -3.25 -0.78 -13.48
CA LEU A 168 -2.75 -0.99 -12.13
C LEU A 168 -3.93 -1.12 -11.15
N GLU A 169 -3.91 -2.16 -10.33
CA GLU A 169 -4.89 -2.32 -9.25
C GLU A 169 -4.47 -1.52 -8.01
N ALA A 170 -5.07 -0.33 -7.80
CA ALA A 170 -4.66 0.58 -6.73
C ALA A 170 -5.39 0.36 -5.38
N ASN A 171 -6.28 -0.63 -5.29
CA ASN A 171 -7.04 -0.98 -4.08
C ASN A 171 -6.19 -1.67 -3.00
N LEU A 172 -5.07 -1.07 -2.63
CA LEU A 172 -4.08 -1.61 -1.71
C LEU A 172 -4.05 -0.75 -0.44
N SER A 173 -3.77 -1.33 0.73
CA SER A 173 -3.43 -0.53 1.92
C SER A 173 -2.10 0.21 1.71
N ALA A 174 -1.79 1.18 2.55
CA ALA A 174 -0.54 1.95 2.45
C ALA A 174 0.71 1.05 2.43
N ASP A 175 0.82 0.12 3.37
CA ASP A 175 1.94 -0.81 3.43
C ASP A 175 1.96 -1.80 2.27
N GLN A 176 0.79 -2.19 1.75
CA GLN A 176 0.73 -2.96 0.52
C GLN A 176 1.29 -2.14 -0.65
N LYS A 177 0.92 -0.86 -0.80
CA LYS A 177 1.50 0.02 -1.83
C LYS A 177 3.01 0.14 -1.66
N LYS A 178 3.52 0.42 -0.45
CA LYS A 178 4.98 0.47 -0.18
C LYS A 178 5.66 -0.84 -0.58
N ARG A 179 5.10 -1.98 -0.17
CA ARG A 179 5.67 -3.30 -0.46
C ARG A 179 5.67 -3.62 -1.95
N GLU A 180 4.58 -3.35 -2.66
CA GLU A 180 4.53 -3.62 -4.10
C GLU A 180 5.44 -2.66 -4.87
N ILE A 181 5.58 -1.39 -4.45
CA ILE A 181 6.59 -0.47 -5.02
C ILE A 181 8.00 -1.03 -4.84
N ARG A 182 8.35 -1.50 -3.64
CA ARG A 182 9.65 -2.18 -3.39
C ARG A 182 9.84 -3.37 -4.31
N ARG A 183 8.87 -4.30 -4.34
CA ARG A 183 8.96 -5.52 -5.16
C ARG A 183 9.12 -5.22 -6.65
N LEU A 184 8.40 -4.25 -7.18
CA LEU A 184 8.53 -3.85 -8.58
C LEU A 184 9.87 -3.17 -8.86
N ALA A 185 10.37 -2.36 -7.94
CA ALA A 185 11.69 -1.76 -8.04
C ALA A 185 12.80 -2.83 -7.97
N ASP A 186 12.64 -3.85 -7.12
CA ASP A 186 13.56 -4.97 -6.98
C ASP A 186 13.68 -5.79 -8.28
N GLN A 187 12.59 -5.99 -9.04
CA GLN A 187 12.65 -6.59 -10.38
C GLN A 187 13.56 -5.77 -11.32
N CYS A 188 13.58 -4.46 -11.12
CA CYS A 188 14.42 -3.53 -11.86
C CYS A 188 15.82 -3.32 -11.26
N GLU A 189 16.18 -4.05 -10.20
CA GLU A 189 17.45 -3.94 -9.47
C GLU A 189 17.69 -2.53 -8.88
N ILE A 190 16.61 -1.88 -8.42
CA ILE A 190 16.65 -0.53 -7.86
C ILE A 190 16.03 -0.53 -6.46
N SER A 191 16.68 0.15 -5.52
CA SER A 191 16.12 0.33 -4.19
C SER A 191 15.29 1.62 -4.08
N VAL A 192 14.38 1.67 -3.11
CA VAL A 192 13.49 2.80 -2.88
C VAL A 192 13.43 3.18 -1.41
N SER A 193 13.22 4.46 -1.13
CA SER A 193 12.86 4.97 0.20
C SER A 193 11.54 5.73 0.17
N PHE A 194 10.85 5.77 1.29
CA PHE A 194 9.51 6.33 1.43
C PHE A 194 9.55 7.51 2.40
N GLY A 195 8.79 8.56 2.10
CA GLY A 195 8.56 9.70 2.99
C GLY A 195 7.08 10.07 3.04
N GLY A 196 6.69 10.84 4.06
CA GLY A 196 5.30 11.14 4.39
C GLY A 196 4.63 10.04 5.22
N ASP A 197 3.48 10.35 5.81
CA ASP A 197 2.71 9.42 6.66
C ASP A 197 1.76 8.54 5.84
N TRP A 198 2.36 7.59 5.10
CA TRP A 198 1.73 6.54 4.31
C TRP A 198 0.83 5.61 5.12
#